data_AF-A0A0N9HLV1-F1
#
_entry.id   AF-A0A0N9HLV1-F1
#
_cell.length_a   1.000
_cell.length_b   1.000
_cell.length_c   1.000
_cell.angle_alpha   90.00
_cell.angle_beta   90.00
_cell.angle_gamma   90.00
#
_symmetry.space_group_name_H-M   'P 1'
#
loop_
_entity.id
_entity.type
_entity.pdbx_description
1 polymer ?
#
loop_
_entity_poly.entity_id
_entity_poly.type
_entity_poly.pdbx_seq_one_letter_code
_entity_poly.pdbx_strand_id
1 'polypeptide(L)'
;MKRRLSIVLAVVLLVAVVVVIVLDQQGEGEPDARVVRGVIGSEKLAFFHDRRVADVFAKHGLRVEVDSAGSRQIATSVDLSRYEFVFPSSSPAAQRIQRDRKITAGYTPFSSPMAVATFEPIVALLTANGVARNGQLDVAKYLDLAKAGTRWDQLPGNTTFPARKNLLVTTTDPRDSNSASMYLAIVSFVANGNSVVSTEEARTRLLPQLTKLFLDQGYTQNSTEGPFEDYLAAGMGKTPLALIYESQFLDRQIRGDGAIRPDMRMLYTAPTVFSKHTLVPLSGNGDKVGQLLATDPELVRLAATFGFRPNDSRVLGQVLTGKGVAAPPELVDIIEPPSYEALERMLDAIGRQYR
;
A
#
# COMPACT_ATOMS: atom_id res chain seq x y z
N MET A 1 -15.76 28.60 -22.46
CA MET A 1 -16.33 29.10 -21.18
C MET A 1 -16.60 28.01 -20.16
N LYS A 2 -17.29 26.90 -20.50
CA LYS A 2 -17.66 25.83 -19.56
C LYS A 2 -16.50 25.25 -18.72
N ARG A 3 -15.35 24.96 -19.34
CA ARG A 3 -14.17 24.38 -18.65
C ARG A 3 -13.46 25.33 -17.67
N ARG A 4 -13.52 26.65 -17.91
CA ARG A 4 -12.97 27.65 -16.97
C ARG A 4 -13.90 27.83 -15.77
N LEU A 5 -15.21 27.75 -16.00
CA LEU A 5 -16.23 27.77 -14.94
C LEU A 5 -16.09 26.55 -14.01
N SER A 6 -15.82 25.37 -14.56
CA SER A 6 -15.60 24.14 -13.79
C SER A 6 -14.35 24.21 -12.89
N ILE A 7 -13.27 24.81 -13.38
CA ILE A 7 -12.02 24.97 -12.61
C ILE A 7 -12.21 26.00 -11.50
N VAL A 8 -12.89 27.12 -11.78
CA VAL A 8 -13.21 28.12 -10.75
C VAL A 8 -14.15 27.54 -9.70
N LEU A 9 -15.16 26.77 -10.10
CA LEU A 9 -16.08 26.12 -9.16
C LEU A 9 -15.39 25.06 -8.31
N ALA A 10 -14.46 24.28 -8.90
CA ALA A 10 -13.66 23.31 -8.17
C ALA A 10 -12.74 23.99 -7.15
N VAL A 11 -12.11 25.12 -7.50
CA VAL A 11 -11.27 25.89 -6.58
C VAL A 11 -12.11 26.52 -5.47
N VAL A 12 -13.29 27.06 -5.78
CA VAL A 12 -14.20 27.63 -4.78
C VAL A 12 -14.73 26.55 -3.83
N LEU A 13 -15.06 25.36 -4.33
CA LEU A 13 -15.43 24.22 -3.50
C LEU A 13 -14.27 23.75 -2.62
N LEU A 14 -13.05 23.73 -3.15
CA LEU A 14 -11.85 23.37 -2.38
C LEU A 14 -11.59 24.38 -1.25
N VAL A 15 -11.72 25.68 -1.53
CA VAL A 15 -11.60 26.74 -0.54
C VAL A 15 -12.73 26.67 0.49
N ALA A 16 -13.96 26.41 0.07
CA ALA A 16 -15.10 26.28 1.00
C ALA A 16 -14.95 25.05 1.91
N VAL A 17 -14.47 23.92 1.40
CA VAL A 17 -14.18 22.72 2.20
C VAL A 17 -13.05 22.99 3.20
N VAL A 18 -11.98 23.67 2.78
CA VAL A 18 -10.87 24.06 3.67
C VAL A 18 -11.35 25.02 4.76
N VAL A 19 -12.21 26.00 4.42
CA VAL A 19 -12.76 26.96 5.39
C VAL A 19 -13.70 26.26 6.39
N VAL A 20 -14.52 25.31 5.96
CA VAL A 20 -15.37 24.53 6.87
C VAL A 20 -14.53 23.65 7.80
N ILE A 21 -13.46 23.02 7.32
CA ILE A 21 -12.55 22.23 8.16
C ILE A 21 -11.83 23.12 9.20
N VAL A 22 -11.45 24.33 8.82
CA VAL A 22 -10.78 25.27 9.74
C VAL A 22 -11.75 25.86 10.77
N LEU A 23 -13.00 26.11 10.39
CA LEU A 23 -14.03 26.65 11.30
C LEU A 23 -14.62 25.59 12.24
N ASP A 24 -14.69 24.32 11.82
CA ASP A 24 -15.12 23.20 12.67
C ASP A 24 -14.05 22.79 13.71
N GLN A 25 -12.78 23.21 13.51
CA GLN A 25 -11.70 23.04 14.49
C GLN A 25 -11.71 24.10 15.61
N GLN A 26 -12.62 25.07 15.60
CA GLN A 26 -12.78 26.07 16.67
C GLN A 26 -13.88 25.69 17.68
N GLY A 27 -14.03 24.39 17.94
CA GLY A 27 -14.82 23.85 19.05
C GLY A 27 -14.07 23.97 20.38
N GLU A 28 -14.78 24.40 21.40
CA GLU A 28 -14.35 24.81 22.75
C GLU A 28 -13.39 23.85 23.49
N GLY A 29 -12.26 24.39 23.96
CA GLY A 29 -11.70 24.04 25.27
C GLY A 29 -10.93 22.72 25.46
N GLU A 30 -10.23 22.20 24.46
CA GLU A 30 -9.24 21.14 24.71
C GLU A 30 -7.94 21.70 25.32
N PRO A 31 -7.28 20.99 26.28
CA PRO A 31 -5.96 21.38 26.75
C PRO A 31 -5.00 21.56 25.57
N ASP A 32 -4.07 22.53 25.65
CA ASP A 32 -3.16 22.91 24.56
C ASP A 32 -2.29 21.73 24.11
N ALA A 33 -2.87 20.88 23.25
CA ALA A 33 -2.29 19.63 22.83
C ALA A 33 -1.12 19.93 21.90
N ARG A 34 0.04 19.37 22.21
CA ARG A 34 1.25 19.61 21.45
C ARG A 34 1.07 19.10 20.03
N VAL A 35 1.17 20.00 19.06
CA VAL A 35 1.15 19.62 17.65
C VAL A 35 2.39 18.80 17.32
N VAL A 36 2.19 17.61 16.75
CA VAL A 36 3.27 16.74 16.29
C VAL A 36 3.05 16.42 14.82
N ARG A 37 3.93 16.94 13.95
CA ARG A 37 3.82 16.75 12.51
C ARG A 37 4.60 15.52 12.05
N GLY A 38 4.02 14.70 11.19
CA GLY A 38 4.70 13.57 10.58
C GLY A 38 4.41 13.42 9.09
N VAL A 39 5.22 12.61 8.41
CA VAL A 39 4.95 12.19 7.03
C VAL A 39 4.77 10.69 6.96
N ILE A 40 3.69 10.24 6.30
CA ILE A 40 3.24 8.85 6.31
C ILE A 40 3.02 8.32 4.88
N GLY A 41 3.11 7.00 4.71
CA GLY A 41 2.53 6.34 3.53
C GLY A 41 1.01 6.52 3.48
N SER A 42 0.46 6.78 2.28
CA SER A 42 -0.93 7.20 2.04
C SER A 42 -1.99 6.22 2.55
N GLU A 43 -1.70 4.93 2.59
CA GLU A 43 -2.62 3.90 3.07
C GLU A 43 -2.97 4.03 4.57
N LYS A 44 -2.21 4.85 5.32
CA LYS A 44 -2.49 5.18 6.73
C LYS A 44 -3.31 6.46 6.90
N LEU A 45 -3.61 7.20 5.83
CA LEU A 45 -4.23 8.52 5.93
C LEU A 45 -5.61 8.45 6.60
N ALA A 46 -6.43 7.48 6.22
CA ALA A 46 -7.74 7.28 6.82
C ALA A 46 -7.66 6.98 8.34
N PHE A 47 -6.64 6.25 8.78
CA PHE A 47 -6.41 5.96 10.20
C PHE A 47 -6.04 7.23 10.98
N PHE A 48 -5.09 8.03 10.50
CA PHE A 48 -4.67 9.26 11.21
C PHE A 48 -5.72 10.39 11.16
N HIS A 49 -6.63 10.37 10.18
CA HIS A 49 -7.75 11.31 10.11
C HIS A 49 -9.00 10.85 10.88
N ASP A 50 -8.98 9.64 11.48
CA ASP A 50 -10.11 9.17 12.28
C ASP A 50 -10.18 9.92 13.60
N ARG A 51 -11.36 10.48 13.90
CA ARG A 51 -11.59 11.22 15.15
C ARG A 51 -11.25 10.39 16.39
N ARG A 52 -11.54 9.08 16.39
CA ARG A 52 -11.22 8.21 17.54
C ARG A 52 -9.71 8.07 17.75
N VAL A 53 -8.93 8.09 16.67
CA VAL A 53 -7.46 8.07 16.75
C VAL A 53 -6.95 9.41 17.27
N ALA A 54 -7.50 10.52 16.78
CA ALA A 54 -7.19 11.86 17.27
C ALA A 54 -7.50 12.01 18.76
N ASP A 55 -8.68 11.55 19.21
CA ASP A 55 -9.11 11.58 20.62
C ASP A 55 -8.14 10.81 21.52
N VAL A 56 -7.62 9.65 21.06
CA VAL A 56 -6.62 8.89 21.84
C VAL A 56 -5.31 9.67 21.95
N PHE A 57 -4.80 10.26 20.87
CA PHE A 57 -3.62 11.11 20.95
C PHE A 57 -3.84 12.35 21.84
N ALA A 58 -5.03 12.94 21.81
CA ALA A 58 -5.40 14.09 22.64
C ALA A 58 -5.41 13.74 24.14
N LYS A 59 -5.89 12.54 24.52
CA LYS A 59 -5.74 12.02 25.91
C LYS A 59 -4.28 11.96 26.37
N HIS A 60 -3.35 11.80 25.43
CA HIS A 60 -1.91 11.81 25.67
C HIS A 60 -1.26 13.20 25.47
N GLY A 61 -2.06 14.25 25.30
CA GLY A 61 -1.61 15.64 25.12
C GLY A 61 -0.97 15.93 23.76
N LEU A 62 -1.27 15.12 22.74
CA LEU A 62 -0.73 15.26 21.39
C LEU A 62 -1.83 15.56 20.37
N ARG A 63 -1.56 16.48 19.45
CA ARG A 63 -2.36 16.71 18.25
C ARG A 63 -1.53 16.31 17.03
N VAL A 64 -1.76 15.10 16.53
CA VAL A 64 -0.95 14.54 15.44
C VAL A 64 -1.49 15.04 14.09
N GLU A 65 -0.63 15.71 13.33
CA GLU A 65 -0.91 16.17 11.96
C GLU A 65 -0.01 15.39 10.99
N VAL A 66 -0.56 14.94 9.86
CA VAL A 66 0.19 14.12 8.91
C VAL A 66 0.10 14.63 7.47
N ASP A 67 1.24 14.63 6.79
CA ASP A 67 1.31 14.71 5.34
C ASP A 67 1.50 13.31 4.75
N SER A 68 1.03 13.08 3.52
CA SER A 68 1.18 11.79 2.83
C SER A 68 2.19 11.86 1.68
N ALA A 69 3.09 10.88 1.59
CA ALA A 69 4.00 10.70 0.46
C ALA A 69 4.27 9.21 0.20
N GLY A 70 4.74 8.86 -1.00
CA GLY A 70 5.17 7.49 -1.30
C GLY A 70 6.34 7.08 -0.38
N SER A 71 6.37 5.85 0.14
CA SER A 71 7.39 5.52 1.15
C SER A 71 8.83 5.61 0.64
N ARG A 72 9.05 5.41 -0.67
CA ARG A 72 10.35 5.65 -1.30
C ARG A 72 10.65 7.15 -1.31
N GLN A 73 9.69 7.97 -1.70
CA GLN A 73 9.79 9.43 -1.66
C GLN A 73 10.14 9.96 -0.26
N ILE A 74 9.54 9.41 0.80
CA ILE A 74 9.86 9.76 2.19
C ILE A 74 11.35 9.56 2.50
N ALA A 75 11.97 8.50 1.97
CA ALA A 75 13.38 8.21 2.19
C ALA A 75 14.33 8.93 1.22
N THR A 76 13.84 9.46 0.09
CA THR A 76 14.71 9.97 -0.99
C THR A 76 14.63 11.48 -1.19
N SER A 77 13.43 12.09 -1.12
CA SER A 77 13.20 13.44 -1.64
C SER A 77 12.32 14.33 -0.76
N VAL A 78 11.61 13.78 0.23
CA VAL A 78 10.86 14.62 1.20
C VAL A 78 11.84 15.37 2.11
N ASP A 79 11.59 16.66 2.30
CA ASP A 79 12.29 17.48 3.29
C ASP A 79 11.85 17.09 4.71
N LEU A 80 12.62 16.19 5.33
CA LEU A 80 12.31 15.68 6.66
C LEU A 80 12.52 16.70 7.80
N SER A 81 13.10 17.87 7.53
CA SER A 81 13.35 18.88 8.59
C SER A 81 12.06 19.50 9.17
N ARG A 82 10.93 19.30 8.48
CA ARG A 82 9.62 19.84 8.85
C ARG A 82 8.79 18.91 9.74
N TYR A 83 9.31 17.71 10.02
CA TYR A 83 8.55 16.66 10.69
C TYR A 83 9.25 16.17 11.96
N GLU A 84 8.43 15.73 12.90
CA GLU A 84 8.84 15.15 14.17
C GLU A 84 8.90 13.61 14.12
N PHE A 85 8.25 12.98 13.13
CA PHE A 85 8.39 11.56 12.81
C PHE A 85 8.17 11.29 11.32
N VAL A 86 8.64 10.12 10.86
CA VAL A 86 8.28 9.57 9.54
C VAL A 86 7.72 8.17 9.72
N PHE A 87 6.76 7.78 8.89
CA PHE A 87 6.13 6.47 8.98
C PHE A 87 5.95 5.81 7.60
N PRO A 88 7.06 5.45 6.94
CA PRO A 88 7.02 4.68 5.71
C PRO A 88 6.39 3.30 5.94
N SER A 89 5.78 2.78 4.90
CA SER A 89 5.14 1.45 4.87
C SER A 89 6.16 0.36 4.52
N SER A 90 7.44 0.64 4.76
CA SER A 90 8.58 -0.07 4.18
C SER A 90 9.74 -0.11 5.17
N SER A 91 10.08 -1.30 5.67
CA SER A 91 11.27 -1.47 6.51
C SER A 91 12.56 -1.04 5.82
N PRO A 92 12.82 -1.36 4.53
CA PRO A 92 14.00 -0.83 3.85
C PRO A 92 14.07 0.70 3.84
N ALA A 93 12.96 1.39 3.58
CA ALA A 93 12.92 2.86 3.59
C ALA A 93 13.17 3.41 5.00
N ALA A 94 12.57 2.81 6.04
CA ALA A 94 12.81 3.18 7.43
C ALA A 94 14.29 3.00 7.82
N GLN A 95 14.88 1.86 7.46
CA GLN A 95 16.29 1.55 7.72
C GLN A 95 17.24 2.55 7.05
N ARG A 96 16.95 2.96 5.80
CA ARG A 96 17.69 4.05 5.17
C ARG A 96 17.62 5.32 6.00
N ILE A 97 16.43 5.76 6.38
CA ILE A 97 16.25 7.00 7.12
C ILE A 97 16.97 6.94 8.48
N GLN A 98 16.84 5.82 9.19
CA GLN A 98 17.57 5.54 10.43
C GLN A 98 19.09 5.67 10.23
N ARG A 99 19.65 5.03 9.20
CA ARG A 99 21.08 5.12 8.90
C ARG A 99 21.51 6.54 8.55
N ASP A 100 20.81 7.19 7.61
CA ASP A 100 21.17 8.51 7.08
C ASP A 100 21.08 9.58 8.19
N ARG A 101 20.16 9.42 9.15
CA ARG A 101 19.96 10.33 10.29
C ARG A 101 20.62 9.86 11.60
N LYS A 102 21.29 8.70 11.61
CA LYS A 102 21.91 8.07 12.79
C LYS A 102 20.93 7.83 13.95
N ILE A 103 19.71 7.40 13.63
CA ILE A 103 18.63 7.10 14.57
C ILE A 103 18.55 5.59 14.75
N THR A 104 18.58 5.11 15.99
CA THR A 104 18.45 3.68 16.31
C THR A 104 17.01 3.28 16.66
N ALA A 105 16.21 4.24 17.16
CA ALA A 105 14.82 4.01 17.52
C ALA A 105 13.96 3.76 16.27
N GLY A 106 13.00 2.85 16.39
CA GLY A 106 12.02 2.55 15.35
C GLY A 106 10.90 1.68 15.89
N TYR A 107 9.67 1.95 15.47
CA TYR A 107 8.47 1.27 15.95
C TYR A 107 7.72 0.66 14.77
N THR A 108 7.46 -0.64 14.81
CA THR A 108 6.65 -1.32 13.80
C THR A 108 5.35 -1.78 14.44
N PRO A 109 4.34 -0.90 14.60
CA PRO A 109 3.13 -1.22 15.35
C PRO A 109 2.21 -2.20 14.60
N PHE A 110 2.27 -2.20 13.27
CA PHE A 110 1.44 -3.05 12.42
C PHE A 110 2.05 -3.27 11.04
N SER A 111 1.47 -4.24 10.32
CA SER A 111 1.84 -4.62 8.97
C SER A 111 0.63 -4.81 8.06
N SER A 112 0.85 -4.86 6.75
CA SER A 112 -0.12 -5.35 5.78
C SER A 112 0.60 -6.19 4.71
N PRO A 113 0.21 -7.46 4.51
CA PRO A 113 0.60 -8.26 3.35
C PRO A 113 0.24 -7.57 2.04
N MET A 114 1.02 -7.83 0.99
CA MET A 114 0.63 -7.53 -0.37
C MET A 114 -0.42 -8.54 -0.85
N ALA A 115 -1.43 -8.03 -1.53
CA ALA A 115 -2.48 -8.81 -2.14
C ALA A 115 -2.87 -8.24 -3.51
N VAL A 116 -3.71 -8.96 -4.24
CA VAL A 116 -4.28 -8.57 -5.53
C VAL A 116 -5.79 -8.52 -5.39
N ALA A 117 -6.35 -7.32 -5.51
CA ALA A 117 -7.78 -7.13 -5.64
C ALA A 117 -8.22 -7.50 -7.06
N THR A 118 -9.29 -8.30 -7.15
CA THR A 118 -9.82 -8.82 -8.40
C THR A 118 -11.31 -9.17 -8.26
N PHE A 119 -11.85 -9.95 -9.18
CA PHE A 119 -13.27 -10.27 -9.28
C PHE A 119 -13.45 -11.78 -9.44
N GLU A 120 -14.53 -12.33 -8.90
CA GLU A 120 -14.89 -13.75 -8.96
C GLU A 120 -14.74 -14.33 -10.39
N PRO A 121 -15.23 -13.69 -11.46
CA PRO A 121 -15.06 -14.24 -12.81
C PRO A 121 -13.61 -14.28 -13.29
N ILE A 122 -12.78 -13.32 -12.85
CA ILE A 122 -11.35 -13.29 -13.15
C ILE A 122 -10.62 -14.38 -12.35
N VAL A 123 -10.98 -14.59 -11.08
CA VAL A 123 -10.44 -15.69 -10.26
C VAL A 123 -10.73 -17.03 -10.92
N ALA A 124 -11.98 -17.28 -11.33
CA ALA A 124 -12.36 -18.52 -12.00
C ALA A 124 -11.55 -18.75 -13.29
N LEU A 125 -11.36 -17.71 -14.11
CA LEU A 125 -10.55 -17.78 -15.32
C LEU A 125 -9.07 -18.09 -15.02
N LEU A 126 -8.48 -17.41 -14.04
CA LEU A 126 -7.09 -17.66 -13.63
C LEU A 126 -6.92 -19.06 -13.04
N THR A 127 -7.89 -19.56 -12.28
CA THR A 127 -7.88 -20.92 -11.74
C THR A 127 -8.00 -21.97 -12.84
N ALA A 128 -8.87 -21.78 -13.84
CA ALA A 128 -8.97 -22.68 -14.99
C ALA A 128 -7.67 -22.76 -15.80
N ASN A 129 -6.88 -21.68 -15.80
CA ASN A 129 -5.56 -21.62 -16.43
C ASN A 129 -4.40 -21.93 -15.44
N GLY A 130 -4.74 -22.36 -14.22
CA GLY A 130 -3.79 -22.78 -13.20
C GLY A 130 -2.95 -21.65 -12.58
N VAL A 131 -3.27 -20.38 -12.84
CA VAL A 131 -2.56 -19.18 -12.36
C VAL A 131 -3.03 -18.76 -10.96
N ALA A 132 -4.22 -19.21 -10.53
CA ALA A 132 -4.72 -18.97 -9.18
C ALA A 132 -5.22 -20.28 -8.52
N ARG A 133 -4.92 -20.46 -7.23
CA ARG A 133 -5.35 -21.62 -6.45
C ARG A 133 -5.49 -21.24 -4.98
N ASN A 134 -6.53 -21.74 -4.30
CA ASN A 134 -6.73 -21.57 -2.85
C ASN A 134 -6.64 -20.11 -2.38
N GLY A 135 -7.19 -19.15 -3.14
CA GLY A 135 -7.13 -17.72 -2.80
C GLY A 135 -5.75 -17.09 -2.99
N GLN A 136 -4.85 -17.76 -3.72
CA GLN A 136 -3.51 -17.26 -4.05
C GLN A 136 -3.30 -17.13 -5.56
N LEU A 137 -2.50 -16.14 -5.96
CA LEU A 137 -1.95 -15.97 -7.30
C LEU A 137 -0.57 -16.63 -7.35
N ASP A 138 -0.41 -17.62 -8.22
CA ASP A 138 0.88 -18.27 -8.51
C ASP A 138 1.75 -17.28 -9.31
N VAL A 139 2.72 -16.67 -8.63
CA VAL A 139 3.56 -15.63 -9.24
C VAL A 139 4.44 -16.20 -10.34
N ALA A 140 4.88 -17.46 -10.22
CA ALA A 140 5.73 -18.09 -11.24
C ALA A 140 4.96 -18.25 -12.56
N LYS A 141 3.76 -18.82 -12.51
CA LYS A 141 2.91 -18.96 -13.71
C LYS A 141 2.47 -17.62 -14.27
N TYR A 142 2.15 -16.67 -13.40
CA TYR A 142 1.87 -15.30 -13.82
C TYR A 142 3.04 -14.70 -14.60
N LEU A 143 4.27 -14.86 -14.10
CA LEU A 143 5.48 -14.35 -14.77
C LEU A 143 5.76 -15.04 -16.10
N ASP A 144 5.46 -16.33 -16.24
CA ASP A 144 5.57 -17.04 -17.53
C ASP A 144 4.64 -16.42 -18.58
N LEU A 145 3.38 -16.14 -18.22
CA LEU A 145 2.42 -15.47 -19.10
C LEU A 145 2.82 -14.03 -19.43
N ALA A 146 3.27 -13.28 -18.42
CA ALA A 146 3.72 -11.90 -18.62
C ALA A 146 4.97 -11.84 -19.52
N LYS A 147 5.92 -12.77 -19.35
CA LYS A 147 7.12 -12.89 -20.19
C LYS A 147 6.77 -13.24 -21.64
N ALA A 148 5.76 -14.09 -21.85
CA ALA A 148 5.25 -14.41 -23.18
C ALA A 148 4.43 -13.27 -23.82
N GLY A 149 4.13 -12.19 -23.08
CA GLY A 149 3.26 -11.11 -23.56
C GLY A 149 1.82 -11.56 -23.75
N THR A 150 1.36 -12.56 -22.98
CA THR A 150 0.00 -13.09 -23.09
C THR A 150 -1.01 -12.00 -22.77
N ARG A 151 -1.97 -11.83 -23.67
CA ARG A 151 -3.15 -10.97 -23.47
C ARG A 151 -4.31 -11.75 -22.88
N TRP A 152 -5.26 -11.04 -22.29
CA TRP A 152 -6.47 -11.68 -21.74
C TRP A 152 -7.24 -12.45 -22.81
N ASP A 153 -7.42 -11.91 -24.02
CA ASP A 153 -8.09 -12.59 -25.15
C ASP A 153 -7.36 -13.85 -25.65
N GLN A 154 -6.14 -14.11 -25.20
CA GLN A 154 -5.35 -15.29 -25.56
C GLN A 154 -5.40 -16.39 -24.49
N LEU A 155 -6.03 -16.14 -23.34
CA LEU A 155 -6.23 -17.17 -22.33
C LEU A 155 -7.23 -18.24 -22.82
N PRO A 156 -6.86 -19.53 -22.79
CA PRO A 156 -7.77 -20.63 -23.11
C PRO A 156 -9.11 -20.51 -22.38
N GLY A 157 -10.20 -20.64 -23.13
CA GLY A 157 -11.58 -20.61 -22.60
C GLY A 157 -12.06 -19.24 -22.12
N ASN A 158 -11.33 -18.14 -22.40
CA ASN A 158 -11.74 -16.82 -21.92
C ASN A 158 -12.91 -16.24 -22.72
N THR A 159 -14.11 -16.40 -22.17
CA THR A 159 -15.33 -15.69 -22.58
C THR A 159 -15.69 -14.55 -21.63
N THR A 160 -15.03 -14.48 -20.47
CA THR A 160 -15.38 -13.60 -19.35
C THR A 160 -14.81 -12.18 -19.51
N PHE A 161 -13.56 -12.08 -19.95
CA PHE A 161 -12.85 -10.81 -20.11
C PHE A 161 -11.90 -10.87 -21.32
N PRO A 162 -12.43 -10.94 -22.57
CA PRO A 162 -11.62 -11.09 -23.78
C PRO A 162 -10.97 -9.76 -24.22
N ALA A 163 -10.36 -9.04 -23.27
CA ALA A 163 -9.71 -7.77 -23.53
C ALA A 163 -8.40 -7.98 -24.29
N ARG A 164 -8.13 -7.13 -25.29
CA ARG A 164 -6.84 -7.09 -26.01
C ARG A 164 -5.77 -6.32 -25.22
N LYS A 165 -5.67 -6.60 -23.91
CA LYS A 165 -4.70 -6.01 -22.98
C LYS A 165 -3.80 -7.12 -22.46
N ASN A 166 -2.53 -6.81 -22.19
CA ASN A 166 -1.62 -7.75 -21.54
C ASN A 166 -2.17 -8.17 -20.16
N LEU A 167 -1.99 -9.44 -19.81
CA LEU A 167 -2.29 -9.95 -18.48
C LEU A 167 -1.19 -9.47 -17.53
N LEU A 168 -1.46 -8.35 -16.86
CA LEU A 168 -0.55 -7.73 -15.90
C LEU A 168 -1.31 -7.41 -14.61
N VAL A 169 -0.65 -7.60 -13.48
CA VAL A 169 -1.08 -7.05 -12.20
C VAL A 169 -0.79 -5.54 -12.22
N THR A 170 -1.83 -4.73 -12.06
CA THR A 170 -1.71 -3.26 -12.04
C THR A 170 -1.06 -2.83 -10.73
N THR A 171 0.06 -2.11 -10.80
CA THR A 171 0.74 -1.51 -9.64
C THR A 171 1.04 -0.04 -9.90
N THR A 172 1.73 0.60 -8.97
CA THR A 172 2.07 2.01 -8.94
C THR A 172 3.40 2.31 -9.63
N ASP A 173 3.73 3.60 -9.74
CA ASP A 173 5.02 4.05 -10.26
C ASP A 173 6.21 3.58 -9.36
N PRO A 174 7.20 2.86 -9.91
CA PRO A 174 8.38 2.40 -9.16
C PRO A 174 9.32 3.53 -8.73
N ARG A 175 9.14 4.75 -9.24
CA ARG A 175 9.95 5.92 -8.86
C ARG A 175 9.61 6.44 -7.47
N ASP A 176 8.36 6.25 -7.02
CA ASP A 176 7.85 6.90 -5.81
C ASP A 176 7.24 5.92 -4.78
N SER A 177 6.66 4.81 -5.24
CA SER A 177 5.75 4.00 -4.42
C SER A 177 6.37 2.77 -3.76
N ASN A 178 5.90 2.46 -2.54
CA ASN A 178 6.24 1.22 -1.85
C ASN A 178 5.56 -0.01 -2.46
N SER A 179 4.31 0.07 -2.92
CA SER A 179 3.66 -1.11 -3.52
C SER A 179 4.38 -1.58 -4.78
N ALA A 180 4.96 -0.66 -5.56
CA ALA A 180 5.86 -1.01 -6.67
C ALA A 180 7.17 -1.66 -6.18
N SER A 181 7.70 -1.19 -5.06
CA SER A 181 8.90 -1.76 -4.42
C SER A 181 8.65 -3.18 -3.91
N MET A 182 7.50 -3.43 -3.26
CA MET A 182 7.09 -4.76 -2.78
C MET A 182 6.76 -5.69 -3.95
N TYR A 183 6.08 -5.18 -4.99
CA TYR A 183 5.86 -5.93 -6.23
C TYR A 183 7.18 -6.38 -6.83
N LEU A 184 8.14 -5.46 -6.98
CA LEU A 184 9.47 -5.75 -7.51
C LEU A 184 10.20 -6.80 -6.65
N ALA A 185 10.10 -6.71 -5.33
CA ALA A 185 10.68 -7.71 -4.43
C ALA A 185 10.10 -9.12 -4.70
N ILE A 186 8.77 -9.24 -4.80
CA ILE A 186 8.07 -10.50 -5.10
C ILE A 186 8.49 -11.07 -6.47
N VAL A 187 8.34 -10.28 -7.53
CA VAL A 187 8.58 -10.79 -8.89
C VAL A 187 10.07 -11.02 -9.17
N SER A 188 10.97 -10.24 -8.57
CA SER A 188 12.41 -10.46 -8.72
C SER A 188 12.88 -11.70 -7.98
N PHE A 189 12.33 -11.99 -6.79
CA PHE A 189 12.63 -13.22 -6.05
C PHE A 189 12.25 -14.46 -6.86
N VAL A 190 11.03 -14.49 -7.40
CA VAL A 190 10.53 -15.62 -8.19
C VAL A 190 11.29 -15.75 -9.51
N ALA A 191 11.50 -14.64 -10.24
CA ALA A 191 12.26 -14.64 -11.48
C ALA A 191 13.73 -15.06 -11.28
N ASN A 192 14.26 -14.90 -10.07
CA ASN A 192 15.60 -15.36 -9.69
C ASN A 192 15.63 -16.80 -9.14
N GLY A 193 14.60 -17.61 -9.40
CA GLY A 193 14.56 -19.00 -8.94
C GLY A 193 14.31 -19.13 -7.44
N ASN A 194 13.39 -18.31 -6.92
CA ASN A 194 13.04 -18.26 -5.50
C ASN A 194 14.23 -17.89 -4.60
N SER A 195 14.97 -16.85 -4.98
CA SER A 195 16.15 -16.37 -4.26
C SER A 195 16.25 -14.86 -4.31
N VAL A 196 16.65 -14.24 -3.19
CA VAL A 196 16.83 -12.78 -3.11
C VAL A 196 17.88 -12.32 -4.12
N VAL A 197 17.57 -11.25 -4.87
CA VAL A 197 18.52 -10.63 -5.80
C VAL A 197 19.56 -9.84 -5.00
N SER A 198 20.75 -10.43 -4.82
CA SER A 198 21.85 -9.85 -4.03
C SER A 198 23.08 -9.46 -4.85
N THR A 199 23.21 -9.95 -6.10
CA THR A 199 24.40 -9.70 -6.96
C THR A 199 24.09 -8.83 -8.16
N GLU A 200 25.13 -8.23 -8.75
CA GLU A 200 25.00 -7.41 -9.96
C GLU A 200 24.66 -8.25 -11.20
N GLU A 201 25.20 -9.47 -11.29
CA GLU A 201 24.95 -10.38 -12.40
C GLU A 201 23.48 -10.80 -12.43
N ALA A 202 22.91 -11.13 -11.27
CA ALA A 202 21.48 -11.45 -11.15
C ALA A 202 20.62 -10.24 -11.53
N ARG A 203 20.95 -9.04 -11.05
CA ARG A 203 20.23 -7.81 -11.39
C ARG A 203 20.25 -7.55 -12.90
N THR A 204 21.43 -7.59 -13.51
CA THR A 204 21.62 -7.31 -14.94
C THR A 204 20.83 -8.30 -15.80
N ARG A 205 20.86 -9.58 -15.45
CA ARG A 205 20.12 -10.64 -16.15
C ARG A 205 18.61 -10.42 -16.09
N LEU A 206 18.08 -10.01 -14.95
CA LEU A 206 16.63 -9.93 -14.71
C LEU A 206 16.02 -8.59 -15.15
N LEU A 207 16.82 -7.52 -15.21
CA LEU A 207 16.35 -6.16 -15.44
C LEU A 207 15.44 -5.99 -16.68
N PRO A 208 15.72 -6.58 -17.86
CA PRO A 208 14.84 -6.43 -19.02
C PRO A 208 13.44 -6.98 -18.79
N GLN A 209 13.35 -8.18 -18.20
CA GLN A 209 12.07 -8.82 -17.89
C GLN A 209 11.30 -8.02 -16.82
N LEU A 210 11.98 -7.59 -15.76
CA LEU A 210 11.37 -6.83 -14.67
C LEU A 210 10.87 -5.46 -15.14
N THR A 211 11.64 -4.77 -15.99
CA THR A 211 11.26 -3.46 -16.55
C THR A 211 9.96 -3.54 -17.34
N LYS A 212 9.79 -4.59 -18.15
CA LYS A 212 8.58 -4.79 -18.98
C LYS A 212 7.32 -4.88 -18.13
N LEU A 213 7.39 -5.48 -16.93
CA LEU A 213 6.25 -5.58 -16.02
C LEU A 213 5.74 -4.20 -15.57
N PHE A 214 6.59 -3.17 -15.60
CA PHE A 214 6.23 -1.81 -15.20
C PHE A 214 5.82 -0.94 -16.40
N LEU A 215 6.59 -0.97 -17.49
CA LEU A 215 6.34 -0.11 -18.65
C LEU A 215 5.09 -0.53 -19.44
N ASP A 216 4.81 -1.83 -19.55
CA ASP A 216 3.67 -2.33 -20.33
C ASP A 216 2.30 -2.04 -19.67
N GLN A 217 2.28 -1.49 -18.46
CA GLN A 217 1.06 -1.09 -17.76
C GLN A 217 0.51 0.26 -18.25
N GLY A 218 1.34 1.08 -18.90
CA GLY A 218 1.02 2.47 -19.24
C GLY A 218 1.16 3.43 -18.05
N TYR A 219 0.36 4.49 -18.03
CA TYR A 219 0.38 5.46 -16.93
C TYR A 219 -0.06 4.80 -15.62
N THR A 220 0.74 4.98 -14.57
CA THR A 220 0.46 4.49 -13.22
C THR A 220 0.55 5.64 -12.23
N GLN A 221 -0.18 5.52 -11.11
CA GLN A 221 -0.19 6.53 -10.05
C GLN A 221 0.94 6.30 -9.05
N ASN A 222 1.29 7.33 -8.28
CA ASN A 222 2.42 7.32 -7.35
C ASN A 222 2.08 6.67 -5.99
N SER A 223 0.81 6.31 -5.77
CA SER A 223 0.30 5.70 -4.53
C SER A 223 -0.71 4.61 -4.85
N THR A 224 -0.72 3.56 -4.02
CA THR A 224 -1.60 2.39 -4.12
C THR A 224 -3.08 2.76 -4.00
N GLU A 225 -3.39 3.91 -3.38
CA GLU A 225 -4.77 4.40 -3.26
C GLU A 225 -5.42 4.59 -4.65
N GLY A 226 -4.63 5.05 -5.62
CA GLY A 226 -5.11 5.27 -6.99
C GLY A 226 -5.64 4.00 -7.67
N PRO A 227 -4.79 2.96 -7.87
CA PRO A 227 -5.23 1.69 -8.45
C PRO A 227 -6.36 1.01 -7.65
N PHE A 228 -6.40 1.19 -6.33
CA PHE A 228 -7.47 0.63 -5.51
C PHE A 228 -8.81 1.35 -5.71
N GLU A 229 -8.84 2.68 -5.74
CA GLU A 229 -10.04 3.43 -6.05
C GLU A 229 -10.53 3.16 -7.49
N ASP A 230 -9.62 2.98 -8.44
CA ASP A 230 -9.96 2.52 -9.79
C ASP A 230 -10.60 1.13 -9.78
N TYR A 231 -10.11 0.20 -8.96
CA TYR A 231 -10.70 -1.12 -8.77
C TYR A 231 -12.12 -1.02 -8.19
N LEU A 232 -12.32 -0.18 -7.16
CA LEU A 232 -13.62 0.01 -6.51
C LEU A 232 -14.64 0.63 -7.48
N ALA A 233 -14.27 1.72 -8.15
CA ALA A 233 -15.18 2.55 -8.93
C ALA A 233 -15.36 2.09 -10.39
N ALA A 234 -14.28 1.74 -11.08
CA ALA A 234 -14.32 1.42 -12.51
C ALA A 234 -14.46 -0.09 -12.80
N GLY A 235 -14.21 -0.94 -11.81
CA GLY A 235 -14.41 -2.38 -11.89
C GLY A 235 -13.45 -3.11 -12.85
N MET A 236 -13.77 -4.38 -13.13
CA MET A 236 -12.88 -5.29 -13.86
C MET A 236 -12.52 -4.84 -15.28
N GLY A 237 -13.35 -3.99 -15.89
CA GLY A 237 -13.10 -3.42 -17.22
C GLY A 237 -11.82 -2.60 -17.30
N LYS A 238 -11.56 -1.79 -16.27
CA LYS A 238 -10.38 -0.91 -16.19
C LYS A 238 -9.21 -1.62 -15.49
N THR A 239 -9.50 -2.21 -14.33
CA THR A 239 -8.48 -2.74 -13.41
C THR A 239 -8.86 -4.16 -12.95
N PRO A 240 -8.65 -5.19 -13.80
CA PRO A 240 -9.03 -6.58 -13.47
C PRO A 240 -8.17 -7.20 -12.36
N LEU A 241 -6.93 -6.74 -12.22
CA LEU A 241 -5.97 -7.14 -11.19
C LEU A 241 -5.29 -5.88 -10.66
N ALA A 242 -5.54 -5.50 -9.40
CA ALA A 242 -4.88 -4.39 -8.74
C ALA A 242 -4.02 -4.90 -7.58
N LEU A 243 -2.73 -4.57 -7.57
CA LEU A 243 -1.90 -4.80 -6.41
C LEU A 243 -2.27 -3.80 -5.30
N ILE A 244 -2.55 -4.32 -4.12
CA ILE A 244 -3.01 -3.56 -2.97
C ILE A 244 -2.31 -4.02 -1.69
N TYR A 245 -2.44 -3.22 -0.63
CA TYR A 245 -2.26 -3.72 0.72
C TYR A 245 -3.55 -4.43 1.16
N GLU A 246 -3.45 -5.60 1.80
CA GLU A 246 -4.57 -6.30 2.42
C GLU A 246 -5.45 -5.36 3.26
N SER A 247 -4.82 -4.46 4.03
CA SER A 247 -5.52 -3.52 4.90
C SER A 247 -6.50 -2.62 4.16
N GLN A 248 -6.21 -2.20 2.93
CA GLN A 248 -7.11 -1.36 2.13
C GLN A 248 -8.42 -2.09 1.79
N PHE A 249 -8.34 -3.38 1.46
CA PHE A 249 -9.52 -4.20 1.18
C PHE A 249 -10.31 -4.48 2.45
N LEU A 250 -9.62 -4.89 3.52
CA LEU A 250 -10.24 -5.20 4.81
C LEU A 250 -10.88 -3.98 5.46
N ASP A 251 -10.28 -2.79 5.36
CA ASP A 251 -10.86 -1.53 5.85
C ASP A 251 -12.26 -1.30 5.27
N ARG A 252 -12.40 -1.42 3.95
CA ARG A 252 -13.70 -1.28 3.26
C ARG A 252 -14.70 -2.36 3.69
N GLN A 253 -14.26 -3.62 3.82
CA GLN A 253 -15.12 -4.71 4.32
C GLN A 253 -15.58 -4.47 5.77
N ILE A 254 -14.68 -4.03 6.65
CA ILE A 254 -14.95 -3.77 8.08
C ILE A 254 -15.90 -2.59 8.27
N ARG A 255 -15.75 -1.54 7.46
CA ARG A 255 -16.67 -0.40 7.45
C ARG A 255 -18.06 -0.79 6.97
N GLY A 256 -18.16 -1.77 6.07
CA GLY A 256 -19.43 -2.16 5.47
C GLY A 256 -20.06 -1.01 4.67
N ASP A 257 -19.22 -0.15 4.07
CA ASP A 257 -19.65 1.06 3.33
C ASP A 257 -20.23 0.74 1.94
N GLY A 258 -20.32 -0.55 1.59
CA GLY A 258 -20.81 -1.03 0.30
C GLY A 258 -19.79 -0.93 -0.84
N ALA A 259 -18.57 -0.45 -0.58
CA ALA A 259 -17.54 -0.34 -1.62
C ALA A 259 -17.07 -1.71 -2.13
N ILE A 260 -17.00 -2.72 -1.24
CA ILE A 260 -16.69 -4.11 -1.60
C ILE A 260 -17.97 -4.84 -1.96
N ARG A 261 -18.14 -5.15 -3.25
CA ARG A 261 -19.31 -5.85 -3.78
C ARG A 261 -19.19 -7.38 -3.62
N PRO A 262 -20.29 -8.14 -3.70
CA PRO A 262 -20.26 -9.60 -3.56
C PRO A 262 -19.43 -10.34 -4.62
N ASP A 263 -19.15 -9.73 -5.77
CA ASP A 263 -18.30 -10.30 -6.83
C ASP A 263 -16.81 -9.96 -6.66
N MET A 264 -16.46 -9.06 -5.75
CA MET A 264 -15.09 -8.62 -5.51
C MET A 264 -14.33 -9.65 -4.65
N ARG A 265 -13.08 -9.91 -5.02
CA ARG A 265 -12.20 -10.90 -4.39
C ARG A 265 -10.83 -10.32 -4.14
N MET A 266 -10.12 -10.91 -3.19
CA MET A 266 -8.72 -10.64 -2.90
C MET A 266 -7.95 -11.95 -3.00
N LEU A 267 -6.84 -11.94 -3.72
CA LEU A 267 -5.88 -13.05 -3.80
C LEU A 267 -4.56 -12.62 -3.14
N TYR A 268 -3.90 -13.50 -2.41
CA TYR A 268 -2.52 -13.25 -1.97
C TYR A 268 -1.55 -13.68 -3.07
N THR A 269 -0.46 -12.95 -3.28
CA THR A 269 0.61 -13.48 -4.14
C THR A 269 1.31 -14.64 -3.42
N ALA A 270 1.75 -15.65 -4.16
CA ALA A 270 2.59 -16.73 -3.65
C ALA A 270 3.94 -16.73 -4.40
N PRO A 271 5.04 -16.27 -3.78
CA PRO A 271 5.12 -15.72 -2.42
C PRO A 271 4.52 -14.31 -2.29
N THR A 272 4.30 -13.87 -1.05
CA THR A 272 3.97 -12.47 -0.71
C THR A 272 5.04 -11.81 0.15
N VAL A 273 4.92 -10.50 0.36
CA VAL A 273 5.74 -9.71 1.28
C VAL A 273 4.81 -9.06 2.29
N PHE A 274 5.21 -9.07 3.56
CA PHE A 274 4.60 -8.26 4.59
C PHE A 274 5.17 -6.84 4.52
N SER A 275 4.33 -5.89 4.12
CA SER A 275 4.67 -4.48 4.23
C SER A 275 4.66 -4.11 5.71
N LYS A 276 5.83 -4.06 6.33
CA LYS A 276 6.00 -3.63 7.72
C LYS A 276 6.00 -2.11 7.76
N HIS A 277 5.06 -1.52 8.49
CA HIS A 277 4.96 -0.07 8.64
C HIS A 277 5.86 0.28 9.81
N THR A 278 6.95 1.01 9.57
CA THR A 278 7.97 1.30 10.58
C THR A 278 8.08 2.80 10.77
N LEU A 279 7.67 3.30 11.93
CA LEU A 279 7.83 4.69 12.34
C LEU A 279 9.27 4.92 12.79
N VAL A 280 9.91 5.96 12.27
CA VAL A 280 11.22 6.46 12.72
C VAL A 280 11.00 7.83 13.37
N PRO A 281 11.29 7.96 14.68
CA PRO A 281 11.10 9.22 15.38
C PRO A 281 12.25 10.19 15.05
N LEU A 282 11.91 11.43 14.67
CA LEU A 282 12.89 12.49 14.38
C LEU A 282 13.06 13.46 15.57
N SER A 283 12.24 13.29 16.61
CA SER A 283 12.21 14.12 17.82
C SER A 283 11.64 13.29 19.00
N GLY A 284 11.72 13.83 20.22
CA GLY A 284 11.11 13.21 21.40
C GLY A 284 9.57 13.09 21.31
N ASN A 285 8.89 14.06 20.69
CA ASN A 285 7.44 13.96 20.50
C ASN A 285 7.08 12.91 19.45
N GLY A 286 7.87 12.80 18.36
CA GLY A 286 7.70 11.73 17.39
C GLY A 286 7.98 10.35 17.96
N ASP A 287 8.91 10.25 18.92
CA ASP A 287 9.16 9.03 19.68
C ASP A 287 7.93 8.64 20.50
N LYS A 288 7.33 9.61 21.21
CA LYS A 288 6.07 9.39 21.93
C LYS A 288 4.94 8.91 21.00
N VAL A 289 4.79 9.46 19.80
CA VAL A 289 3.83 8.97 18.80
C VAL A 289 4.10 7.50 18.45
N GLY A 290 5.36 7.14 18.19
CA GLY A 290 5.76 5.76 17.88
C GLY A 290 5.47 4.78 19.01
N GLN A 291 5.79 5.17 20.25
CA GLN A 291 5.50 4.37 21.45
C GLN A 291 4.00 4.14 21.60
N LEU A 292 3.18 5.21 21.51
CA LEU A 292 1.73 5.11 21.64
C LEU A 292 1.12 4.20 20.59
N LEU A 293 1.52 4.33 19.32
CA LEU A 293 1.03 3.43 18.26
C LEU A 293 1.36 1.97 18.53
N ALA A 294 2.46 1.68 19.24
CA ALA A 294 2.91 0.32 19.54
C ALA A 294 2.31 -0.25 20.84
N THR A 295 1.97 0.60 21.82
CA THR A 295 1.65 0.15 23.18
C THR A 295 0.27 0.55 23.68
N ASP A 296 -0.35 1.60 23.12
CA ASP A 296 -1.69 2.01 23.53
C ASP A 296 -2.73 1.01 22.97
N PRO A 297 -3.49 0.31 23.83
CA PRO A 297 -4.40 -0.74 23.40
C PRO A 297 -5.55 -0.20 22.55
N GLU A 298 -5.94 1.07 22.71
CA GLU A 298 -6.99 1.68 21.91
C GLU A 298 -6.47 1.99 20.49
N LEU A 299 -5.26 2.52 20.34
CA LEU A 299 -4.62 2.71 19.03
C LEU A 299 -4.36 1.39 18.31
N VAL A 300 -3.89 0.36 19.02
CA VAL A 300 -3.67 -0.98 18.47
C VAL A 300 -4.98 -1.58 17.94
N ARG A 301 -6.06 -1.48 18.72
CA ARG A 301 -7.39 -1.94 18.29
C ARG A 301 -7.93 -1.10 17.11
N LEU A 302 -7.75 0.22 17.15
CA LEU A 302 -8.18 1.10 16.06
C LEU A 302 -7.44 0.76 14.77
N ALA A 303 -6.12 0.54 14.79
CA ALA A 303 -5.38 0.13 13.59
C ALA A 303 -5.97 -1.14 12.94
N ALA A 304 -6.37 -2.13 13.74
CA ALA A 304 -7.07 -3.32 13.24
C ALA A 304 -8.46 -3.02 12.62
N THR A 305 -9.16 -1.99 13.09
CA THR A 305 -10.42 -1.54 12.44
C THR A 305 -10.22 -0.92 11.06
N PHE A 306 -8.97 -0.57 10.72
CA PHE A 306 -8.55 -0.15 9.37
C PHE A 306 -7.88 -1.29 8.60
N GLY A 307 -8.10 -2.54 9.01
CA GLY A 307 -7.60 -3.73 8.31
C GLY A 307 -6.11 -4.02 8.48
N PHE A 308 -5.35 -3.18 9.21
CA PHE A 308 -3.94 -3.48 9.49
C PHE A 308 -3.82 -4.70 10.41
N ARG A 309 -2.67 -5.39 10.35
CA ARG A 309 -2.29 -6.47 11.26
C ARG A 309 -1.39 -5.93 12.38
N PRO A 310 -1.91 -5.69 13.60
CA PRO A 310 -1.05 -5.36 14.73
C PRO A 310 -0.14 -6.53 15.12
N ASN A 311 0.88 -6.26 15.93
CA ASN A 311 1.81 -7.29 16.41
C ASN A 311 1.13 -8.41 17.21
N ASP A 312 0.04 -8.09 17.93
CA ASP A 312 -0.86 -9.11 18.48
C ASP A 312 -1.86 -9.53 17.41
N SER A 313 -1.60 -10.68 16.78
CA SER A 313 -2.40 -11.24 15.68
C SER A 313 -3.86 -11.48 16.05
N ARG A 314 -4.18 -11.62 17.35
CA ARG A 314 -5.56 -11.84 17.81
C ARG A 314 -6.43 -10.61 17.63
N VAL A 315 -5.86 -9.41 17.65
CA VAL A 315 -6.61 -8.14 17.61
C VAL A 315 -7.36 -8.00 16.29
N LEU A 316 -6.72 -8.27 15.15
CA LEU A 316 -7.40 -8.25 13.85
C LEU A 316 -8.48 -9.32 13.77
N GLY A 317 -8.20 -10.55 14.20
CA GLY A 317 -9.18 -11.64 14.22
C GLY A 317 -10.44 -11.31 15.01
N GLN A 318 -10.29 -10.64 16.17
CA GLN A 318 -11.42 -10.17 16.99
C GLN A 318 -12.24 -9.10 16.27
N VAL A 319 -11.59 -8.11 15.64
CA VAL A 319 -12.28 -7.06 14.87
C VAL A 319 -13.07 -7.66 13.71
N LEU A 320 -12.46 -8.56 12.93
CA LEU A 320 -13.09 -9.20 11.78
C LEU A 320 -14.29 -10.05 12.21
N THR A 321 -14.13 -10.86 13.27
CA THR A 321 -15.22 -11.67 13.84
C THR A 321 -16.38 -10.79 14.29
N GLY A 322 -16.10 -9.70 15.01
CA GLY A 322 -17.12 -8.75 15.47
C GLY A 322 -17.85 -8.02 14.33
N LYS A 323 -17.30 -8.04 13.11
CA LYS A 323 -17.88 -7.44 11.91
C LYS A 323 -18.44 -8.46 10.91
N GLY A 324 -18.37 -9.76 11.23
CA GLY A 324 -18.80 -10.83 10.32
C GLY A 324 -17.95 -10.93 9.05
N VAL A 325 -16.72 -10.40 9.07
CA VAL A 325 -15.77 -10.51 7.95
C VAL A 325 -14.96 -11.79 8.13
N ALA A 326 -14.80 -12.56 7.04
CA ALA A 326 -14.01 -13.79 7.08
C ALA A 326 -12.56 -13.50 7.46
N ALA A 327 -11.99 -14.34 8.33
CA ALA A 327 -10.58 -14.23 8.69
C ALA A 327 -9.69 -14.50 7.47
N PRO A 328 -8.66 -13.67 7.24
CA PRO A 328 -7.61 -13.97 6.27
C PRO A 328 -6.98 -15.34 6.52
N PRO A 329 -6.51 -16.02 5.45
CA PRO A 329 -5.75 -17.25 5.61
C PRO A 329 -4.44 -16.99 6.37
N GLU A 330 -3.91 -18.04 6.98
CA GLU A 330 -2.53 -18.05 7.43
C GLU A 330 -1.60 -18.02 6.21
N LEU A 331 -0.66 -17.07 6.20
CA LEU A 331 0.28 -16.89 5.10
C LEU A 331 1.57 -17.60 5.44
N VAL A 332 1.95 -18.58 4.62
CA VAL A 332 3.16 -19.40 4.83
C VAL A 332 4.28 -19.01 3.85
N ASP A 333 3.92 -18.75 2.59
CA ASP A 333 4.86 -18.40 1.53
C ASP A 333 5.17 -16.90 1.53
N ILE A 334 6.01 -16.49 2.49
CA ILE A 334 6.39 -15.10 2.73
C ILE A 334 7.87 -14.93 2.49
N ILE A 335 8.25 -13.87 1.77
CA ILE A 335 9.65 -13.46 1.59
C ILE A 335 9.92 -12.13 2.28
N GLU A 336 11.17 -11.92 2.67
CA GLU A 336 11.67 -10.59 3.00
C GLU A 336 12.17 -9.88 1.73
N PRO A 337 11.93 -8.57 1.58
CA PRO A 337 12.46 -7.83 0.44
C PRO A 337 14.01 -7.83 0.46
N PRO A 338 14.66 -7.62 -0.70
CA PRO A 338 16.11 -7.38 -0.75
C PRO A 338 16.53 -6.23 0.17
N SER A 339 17.84 -6.13 0.44
CA SER A 339 18.37 -4.95 1.13
C SER A 339 17.94 -3.67 0.40
N TYR A 340 17.86 -2.57 1.15
CA TYR A 340 17.49 -1.28 0.60
C TYR A 340 18.32 -0.93 -0.65
N GLU A 341 19.64 -1.11 -0.60
CA GLU A 341 20.57 -0.81 -1.69
C GLU A 341 20.31 -1.69 -2.92
N ALA A 342 20.04 -2.98 -2.72
CA ALA A 342 19.76 -3.89 -3.83
C ALA A 342 18.44 -3.53 -4.51
N LEU A 343 17.39 -3.26 -3.72
CA LEU A 343 16.08 -2.89 -4.21
C LEU A 343 16.11 -1.53 -4.94
N GLU A 344 16.77 -0.52 -4.36
CA GLU A 344 16.90 0.80 -4.98
C GLU A 344 17.65 0.76 -6.30
N ARG A 345 18.74 -0.01 -6.41
CA ARG A 345 19.46 -0.11 -7.68
C ARG A 345 18.58 -0.69 -8.78
N MET A 346 17.71 -1.65 -8.45
CA MET A 346 16.73 -2.17 -9.41
C MET A 346 15.66 -1.11 -9.75
N LEU A 347 15.10 -0.43 -8.74
CA LEU A 347 14.09 0.61 -8.94
C LEU A 347 14.62 1.79 -9.76
N ASP A 348 15.87 2.23 -9.52
CA ASP A 348 16.54 3.27 -10.30
C ASP A 348 16.77 2.84 -11.74
N ALA A 349 17.22 1.60 -11.94
CA ALA A 349 17.46 1.07 -13.28
C ALA A 349 16.16 1.00 -14.10
N ILE A 350 15.05 0.60 -13.47
CA ILE A 350 13.71 0.59 -14.07
C ILE A 350 13.21 2.03 -14.30
N GLY A 351 13.32 2.89 -13.29
CA GLY A 351 12.87 4.29 -13.34
C GLY A 351 13.52 5.10 -14.46
N ARG A 352 14.79 4.82 -14.78
CA ARG A 352 15.51 5.45 -15.92
C ARG A 352 14.93 5.11 -17.30
N GLN A 353 14.05 4.12 -17.41
CA GLN A 353 13.43 3.69 -18.67
C GLN A 353 12.10 4.40 -18.96
N TYR A 354 11.52 5.15 -18.02
CA TYR A 354 10.28 5.94 -18.17
C TYR A 354 10.47 7.26 -18.98
N ARG A 355 11.39 7.27 -19.95
CA ARG A 355 11.79 8.48 -20.70
C ARG A 355 10.77 8.94 -21.71
#